data_AF-A0A4Q6AKN4-F1
#
_entry.id   AF-A0A4Q6AKN4-F1
#
_cell.length_a   1.000
_cell.length_b   1.000
_cell.length_c   1.000
_cell.angle_alpha   90.00
_cell.angle_beta   90.00
_cell.angle_gamma   90.00
#
_symmetry.space_group_name_H-M   'P 1'
#
loop_
_entity.id
_entity.type
_entity.pdbx_description
1 polymer ?
#
loop_
_entity_poly.entity_id
_entity_poly.type
_entity_poly.pdbx_seq_one_letter_code
_entity_poly.pdbx_strand_id
1 'polypeptide(L)' 'PPRAGMHQKLVEKILEIEAPTVVYVSCNPATQARDLALLDDKYAVTKVQPVDMFPHTHHIENVVQLKRRDA' A
#
# COMPACT_ATOMS: atom_id res chain seq x y z
N PRO A 1 6.09 5.06 1.00
CA PRO A 1 6.99 5.47 -0.12
C PRO A 1 6.89 7.00 -0.33
N PRO A 2 7.74 7.62 -1.18
CA PRO A 2 7.55 9.01 -1.60
C PRO A 2 6.17 9.23 -2.24
N ARG A 3 5.75 10.49 -2.42
CA ARG A 3 4.42 10.83 -3.01
C ARG A 3 4.13 10.23 -4.39
N ALA A 4 5.16 9.81 -5.12
CA ALA A 4 5.03 9.15 -6.41
C ALA A 4 4.57 7.68 -6.32
N GLY A 5 4.54 7.09 -5.12
CA GLY A 5 4.27 5.68 -4.88
C GLY A 5 5.52 4.81 -4.99
N MET A 6 5.33 3.52 -5.21
CA MET A 6 6.39 2.53 -5.35
C MET A 6 7.00 2.54 -6.75
N HIS A 7 8.30 2.29 -6.83
CA HIS A 7 8.96 1.99 -8.09
C HIS A 7 8.62 0.57 -8.53
N GLN A 8 8.48 0.33 -9.84
CA GLN A 8 8.08 -0.98 -10.37
C GLN A 8 8.93 -2.17 -9.87
N LYS A 9 10.26 -2.02 -9.87
CA LYS A 9 11.20 -3.00 -9.29
C LYS A 9 10.87 -3.42 -7.84
N LEU A 10 10.29 -2.52 -7.03
CA LEU A 10 9.89 -2.86 -5.66
C LEU A 10 8.61 -3.70 -5.64
N VAL A 11 7.65 -3.39 -6.53
CA VAL A 11 6.42 -4.18 -6.71
C VAL A 11 6.77 -5.61 -7.09
N GLU A 12 7.64 -5.77 -8.10
CA GLU A 12 8.13 -7.08 -8.55
C GLU A 12 8.78 -7.85 -7.39
N LYS A 13 9.68 -7.22 -6.64
CA LYS A 13 10.29 -7.84 -5.46
C LYS A 13 9.29 -8.27 -4.38
N ILE A 14 8.24 -7.48 -4.13
CA ILE A 14 7.20 -7.86 -3.15
C ILE A 14 6.46 -9.10 -3.63
N LEU A 15 6.13 -9.17 -4.91
CA LEU A 15 5.48 -10.32 -5.53
C LEU A 15 6.38 -11.56 -5.57
N GLU A 16 7.70 -11.39 -5.61
CA GLU A 16 8.69 -12.49 -5.50
C GLU A 16 8.86 -12.99 -4.07
N ILE A 17 8.94 -12.09 -3.09
CA ILE A 17 9.14 -12.43 -1.67
C ILE A 17 7.93 -13.17 -1.11
N GLU A 18 6.72 -12.83 -1.57
CA GLU A 18 5.46 -13.42 -1.12
C GLU A 18 5.27 -13.43 0.41
N ALA A 19 5.72 -12.35 1.07
CA ALA A 19 5.54 -12.20 2.52
C ALA A 19 4.04 -12.38 2.88
N PRO A 20 3.68 -13.13 3.93
CA PRO A 20 2.28 -13.37 4.30
C PRO A 20 1.47 -12.08 4.56
N THR A 21 2.15 -11.01 4.99
CA THR A 21 1.55 -9.71 5.26
C THR A 21 2.46 -8.60 4.76
N VAL A 22 1.87 -7.61 4.09
CA VAL A 22 2.52 -6.37 3.69
C VAL A 22 1.74 -5.20 4.27
N VAL A 23 2.45 -4.25 4.89
CA VAL A 23 1.86 -3.02 5.42
C VAL A 23 2.35 -1.85 4.56
N TYR A 24 1.43 -1.20 3.86
CA TYR A 24 1.72 -0.04 3.01
C TYR A 24 1.28 1.24 3.74
N VAL A 25 2.24 2.11 4.04
CA VAL A 25 1.97 3.48 4.55
C VAL A 25 2.18 4.50 3.44
N SER A 26 1.16 5.34 3.16
CA SER A 26 1.17 6.34 2.10
C SER A 26 0.66 7.69 2.55
N CYS A 27 1.31 8.76 2.09
CA CYS A 27 0.83 10.14 2.18
C CYS A 27 0.01 10.58 0.96
N ASN A 28 -0.20 9.67 0.00
CA ASN A 28 -0.96 9.91 -1.21
C ASN A 28 -1.85 8.68 -1.53
N PRO A 29 -3.16 8.75 -1.24
CA PRO A 29 -4.09 7.64 -1.48
C PRO A 29 -4.22 7.27 -2.96
N ALA A 30 -4.04 8.21 -3.89
CA ALA A 30 -4.22 7.95 -5.32
C ALA A 30 -3.10 7.04 -5.88
N THR A 31 -1.83 7.36 -5.57
CA THR A 31 -0.71 6.49 -5.96
C THR A 31 -0.71 5.17 -5.21
N GLN A 32 -1.19 5.17 -3.96
CA GLN A 32 -1.38 3.94 -3.21
C GLN A 32 -2.38 3.02 -3.93
N ALA A 33 -3.55 3.51 -4.34
CA ALA A 33 -4.54 2.71 -5.06
C ALA A 33 -3.96 2.08 -6.35
N ARG A 34 -3.20 2.84 -7.13
CA ARG A 34 -2.47 2.32 -8.31
C ARG A 34 -1.53 1.17 -7.92
N ASP A 35 -0.72 1.37 -6.90
CA ASP A 35 0.26 0.37 -6.46
C ASP A 35 -0.41 -0.89 -5.89
N LEU A 36 -1.53 -0.74 -5.18
CA LEU A 36 -2.32 -1.86 -4.68
C LEU A 36 -2.88 -2.71 -5.82
N ALA A 37 -3.33 -2.08 -6.91
CA ALA A 37 -3.81 -2.79 -8.10
C ALA A 37 -2.70 -3.66 -8.73
N LEU A 38 -1.43 -3.22 -8.68
CA LEU A 38 -0.30 -4.01 -9.17
C LEU A 38 0.02 -5.22 -8.28
N LEU A 39 -0.42 -5.21 -7.01
CA LEU A 39 -0.22 -6.30 -6.06
C LEU A 39 -1.41 -7.28 -5.97
N ASP A 40 -2.54 -6.95 -6.61
CA ASP A 40 -3.82 -7.65 -6.44
C ASP A 40 -3.77 -9.14 -6.83
N ASP A 41 -2.87 -9.49 -7.75
CA ASP A 41 -2.65 -10.86 -8.24
C ASP A 41 -2.31 -11.83 -7.10
N LYS A 42 -1.53 -11.39 -6.10
CA LYS A 42 -1.11 -12.24 -4.96
C LYS A 42 -1.64 -11.78 -3.61
N TYR A 43 -2.09 -10.54 -3.50
CA TYR A 43 -2.45 -9.92 -2.24
C TYR A 43 -3.89 -9.41 -2.25
N ALA A 44 -4.58 -9.58 -1.12
CA ALA A 44 -5.87 -8.97 -0.86
C ALA A 44 -5.72 -7.84 0.16
N VAL A 45 -6.40 -6.72 -0.09
CA VAL A 45 -6.54 -5.63 0.88
C VAL A 45 -7.51 -6.08 1.97
N THR A 46 -7.01 -6.22 3.20
CA THR A 46 -7.83 -6.70 4.33
C THR A 46 -8.21 -5.59 5.31
N LYS A 47 -7.44 -4.49 5.34
CA LYS A 47 -7.73 -3.35 6.21
C LYS A 47 -7.19 -2.07 5.60
N VAL A 48 -7.94 -0.98 5.77
CA VAL A 48 -7.55 0.37 5.41
C VAL A 48 -7.80 1.27 6.62
N GLN A 49 -6.80 2.08 7.00
CA GLN A 49 -6.88 3.01 8.12
C GLN A 49 -6.30 4.36 7.69
N PRO A 50 -7.16 5.35 7.36
CA PRO A 50 -6.75 6.73 7.25
C PRO A 50 -6.30 7.27 8.61
N VAL A 51 -5.30 8.13 8.61
CA VAL A 51 -4.74 8.78 9.80
C VAL A 51 -4.59 10.27 9.53
N ASP A 52 -5.18 11.09 10.38
CA ASP A 52 -4.95 12.53 10.38
C ASP A 52 -3.64 12.84 11.11
N MET A 53 -2.53 12.71 10.39
CA MET A 53 -1.19 13.02 10.91
C MET A 53 -0.91 14.53 10.90
N PHE A 54 -1.65 15.30 10.09
CA PHE A 54 -1.46 16.74 9.90
C PHE A 54 -2.81 17.48 10.00
N PRO A 55 -3.34 17.66 11.23
CA PRO A 55 -4.61 18.32 11.43
C PRO A 55 -4.66 19.72 10.82
N HIS A 56 -5.84 20.11 10.34
CA HIS A 56 -6.08 21.39 9.66
C HIS A 56 -5.34 21.56 8.33
N THR A 57 -4.86 20.47 7.73
CA THR A 57 -4.31 20.46 6.38
C THR A 57 -5.16 19.58 5.46
N HIS A 58 -4.87 19.61 4.16
CA HIS A 58 -5.50 18.72 3.19
C HIS A 58 -4.79 17.34 3.09
N HIS A 59 -3.72 17.12 3.87
CA HIS A 59 -2.95 15.90 3.81
C HIS A 59 -3.66 14.77 4.56
N ILE A 60 -3.64 13.57 3.96
CA ILE A 60 -4.17 12.36 4.56
C ILE A 60 -3.07 11.30 4.45
N GLU A 61 -2.66 10.77 5.60
CA GLU A 61 -1.87 9.55 5.64
C GLU A 61 -2.81 8.34 5.64
N ASN A 62 -2.44 7.25 4.97
CA ASN A 62 -3.25 6.05 4.90
C ASN A 62 -2.39 4.80 5.06
N VAL A 63 -2.81 3.92 5.97
CA VAL A 63 -2.19 2.63 6.22
C VAL A 63 -3.07 1.52 5.64
N VAL A 64 -2.50 0.70 4.78
CA VAL A 64 -3.20 -0.45 4.18
C VAL A 64 -2.50 -1.74 4.58
N GLN A 65 -3.28 -2.69 5.08
CA GLN A 65 -2.85 -4.06 5.30
C GLN A 65 -3.22 -4.91 4.09
N LEU A 66 -2.22 -5.59 3.57
CA LEU A 66 -2.34 -6.61 2.53
C LEU A 66 -2.03 -7.97 3.14
N LYS A 67 -2.87 -8.96 2.88
CA LYS A 67 -2.58 -10.37 3.17
C LYS A 67 -2.42 -11.13 1.87
N ARG A 68 -1.46 -12.06 1.83
CA ARG A 68 -1.33 -12.97 0.69
C ARG A 68 -2.61 -13.80 0.57
N ARG A 69 -3.14 -13.99 -0.64
CA ARG A 69 -4.43 -14.68 -0.87
C ARG A 69 -4.38 -16.16 -0.47
N ASP A 70 -3.23 -16.80 -0.61
CA ASP A 70 -3.00 -18.21 -0.27
C ASP A 70 -2.28 -18.40 1.09
N ALA A 71 -2.66 -17.61 2.10
CA ALA A 71 -2.09 -17.66 3.46
C ALA A 71 -3.15 -17.86 4.54
#